data_AF-A0A8D6V6G0-F1
#
_entry.id   AF-A0A8D6V6G0-F1
#
_cell.length_a   1.000
_cell.length_b   1.000
_cell.length_c   1.000
_cell.angle_alpha   90.00
_cell.angle_beta   90.00
_cell.angle_gamma   90.00
#
_symmetry.space_group_name_H-M   'P 1'
#
loop_
_entity.id
_entity.type
_entity.pdbx_description
1 polymer ?
#
loop_
_entity_poly.entity_id
_entity_poly.type
_entity_poly.pdbx_seq_one_letter_code
_entity_poly.pdbx_strand_id
1 'polypeptide(L)'
;MGAPFAQPVEVSWRALLLHPIALEFVFGMLAARAVLSAAAWTLWVSAAVAVVASTCFVFDGMQRVHSPLFGLAIAGAVVGLVRAEWRGWLRIGPVLLLLGNTSYAIYLVHMPLMSLVARTTRRMGTTLSTWPVNLLLSVSAALLLGVNYHLCYERIALRHARRVLARRVIR
;
A
#
# COMPACT_ATOMS: atom_id res chain seq x y z
N MET A 1 -9.77 25.91 -13.10
CA MET A 1 -9.47 24.69 -12.32
C MET A 1 -10.78 24.17 -11.74
N GLY A 2 -11.34 23.08 -12.27
CA GLY A 2 -12.56 22.49 -11.75
C GLY A 2 -12.32 21.91 -10.35
N ALA A 3 -13.34 21.93 -9.48
CA ALA A 3 -13.24 21.33 -8.16
C ALA A 3 -12.81 19.85 -8.31
N PRO A 4 -11.88 19.34 -7.49
CA PRO A 4 -11.35 17.96 -7.60
C PRO A 4 -12.40 16.86 -7.41
N PHE A 5 -13.65 17.22 -7.07
CA PHE A 5 -14.80 16.34 -6.90
C PHE A 5 -15.92 16.60 -7.91
N ALA A 6 -15.67 17.39 -8.96
CA ALA A 6 -16.67 17.73 -9.98
C ALA A 6 -16.90 16.63 -11.03
N GLN A 7 -16.03 15.61 -11.06
CA GLN A 7 -16.21 14.45 -11.91
C GLN A 7 -17.22 13.51 -11.23
N PRO A 8 -18.32 13.10 -11.90
CA PRO A 8 -19.23 12.13 -11.33
C PRO A 8 -18.46 10.85 -11.03
N VAL A 9 -18.55 10.36 -9.79
CA VAL A 9 -18.00 9.06 -9.41
C VAL A 9 -18.79 8.03 -10.21
N GLU A 10 -18.19 7.50 -11.28
CA GLU A 10 -18.80 6.41 -12.03
C GLU A 10 -18.84 5.16 -11.16
N VAL A 11 -20.01 4.88 -10.59
CA VAL A 11 -20.27 3.71 -9.73
C VAL A 11 -20.51 2.43 -10.54
N SER A 12 -20.12 2.42 -11.82
CA SER A 12 -20.27 1.24 -12.66
C SER A 12 -19.40 0.10 -12.13
N TRP A 13 -19.88 -1.13 -12.23
CA TRP A 13 -19.10 -2.30 -11.80
C TRP A 13 -17.75 -2.40 -12.52
N ARG A 14 -17.68 -1.93 -13.78
CA ARG A 14 -16.44 -1.86 -14.56
C ARG A 14 -15.46 -0.87 -13.97
N ALA A 15 -15.92 0.33 -13.63
CA ALA A 15 -15.10 1.35 -13.02
C ALA A 15 -14.58 0.92 -11.64
N LEU A 16 -15.39 0.18 -10.87
CA LEU A 16 -14.97 -0.38 -9.58
C LEU A 16 -13.93 -1.50 -9.72
N LEU A 17 -14.11 -2.43 -10.66
CA LEU A 17 -13.17 -3.55 -10.87
C LEU A 17 -11.87 -3.12 -11.56
N LEU A 18 -11.95 -2.20 -12.50
CA LEU A 18 -10.80 -1.66 -13.24
C LEU A 18 -10.18 -0.45 -12.53
N HIS A 19 -10.64 -0.14 -11.31
CA HIS A 19 -10.03 0.91 -10.51
C HIS A 19 -8.55 0.56 -10.27
N PRO A 20 -7.60 1.50 -10.45
CA PRO A 20 -6.16 1.22 -10.34
C PRO A 20 -5.76 0.46 -9.08
N ILE A 21 -6.32 0.87 -7.92
CA ILE A 21 -6.05 0.22 -6.63
C ILE A 21 -6.52 -1.25 -6.61
N ALA A 22 -7.65 -1.57 -7.25
CA ALA A 22 -8.14 -2.95 -7.31
C ALA A 22 -7.22 -3.81 -8.18
N LEU A 23 -6.75 -3.27 -9.31
CA LEU A 23 -5.78 -3.96 -10.17
C LEU A 23 -4.45 -4.20 -9.45
N GLU A 24 -3.92 -3.19 -8.77
CA GLU A 24 -2.69 -3.31 -7.98
C GLU A 24 -2.81 -4.37 -6.87
N PHE A 25 -3.98 -4.44 -6.22
CA PHE A 25 -4.27 -5.48 -5.24
C PHE A 25 -4.27 -6.88 -5.87
N VAL A 26 -4.88 -7.04 -7.06
CA VAL A 26 -4.85 -8.29 -7.82
C VAL A 26 -3.42 -8.68 -8.21
N PHE A 27 -2.58 -7.74 -8.63
CA PHE A 27 -1.17 -8.02 -8.92
C PHE A 27 -0.43 -8.53 -7.68
N GLY A 28 -0.71 -7.97 -6.50
CA GLY A 28 -0.20 -8.48 -5.22
C GLY A 28 -0.63 -9.92 -4.93
N MET A 29 -1.89 -10.28 -5.19
CA MET A 29 -2.37 -11.66 -5.04
C MET A 29 -1.67 -12.63 -6.00
N LEU A 30 -1.44 -12.22 -7.26
CA LEU A 30 -0.70 -13.00 -8.23
C LEU A 30 0.77 -13.18 -7.82
N ALA A 31 1.42 -12.12 -7.30
CA ALA A 31 2.77 -12.20 -6.77
C ALA A 31 2.87 -13.17 -5.59
N ALA A 32 1.90 -13.14 -4.66
CA ALA A 32 1.85 -14.10 -3.55
C ALA A 32 1.74 -15.55 -4.07
N ARG A 33 0.89 -15.82 -5.06
CA ARG A 33 0.79 -17.13 -5.70
C ARG A 33 2.10 -17.53 -6.40
N ALA A 34 2.76 -16.59 -7.08
CA ALA A 34 4.03 -16.83 -7.76
C ALA A 34 5.17 -17.16 -6.79
N VAL A 35 5.21 -16.49 -5.63
CA VAL A 35 6.14 -16.78 -4.52
C VAL A 35 5.94 -18.20 -4.00
N LEU A 36 4.68 -18.59 -3.73
CA LEU A 36 4.31 -19.91 -3.20
C LEU A 36 4.53 -21.08 -4.19
N SER A 37 4.60 -20.79 -5.49
CA SER A 37 4.87 -21.81 -6.51
C SER A 37 6.29 -22.37 -6.37
N ALA A 38 6.47 -23.68 -6.50
CA ALA A 38 7.80 -24.30 -6.54
C ALA A 38 8.52 -24.10 -7.89
N ALA A 39 7.81 -23.63 -8.91
CA ALA A 39 8.36 -23.54 -10.25
C ALA A 39 9.40 -22.40 -10.37
N ALA A 40 10.56 -22.71 -10.94
CA ALA A 40 11.63 -21.73 -11.12
C ALA A 40 11.27 -20.62 -12.12
N TRP A 41 10.44 -20.95 -13.13
CA TRP A 41 10.02 -19.99 -14.17
C TRP A 41 9.25 -18.79 -13.61
N THR A 42 8.55 -18.94 -12.48
CA THR A 42 7.79 -17.83 -11.90
C THR A 42 8.70 -16.69 -11.45
N LEU A 43 9.95 -16.97 -11.06
CA LEU A 43 10.93 -15.94 -10.73
C LEU A 43 11.33 -15.16 -11.98
N TRP A 44 11.68 -15.86 -13.06
CA TRP A 44 12.10 -15.25 -14.31
C TRP A 44 11.00 -14.41 -14.94
N VAL A 45 9.77 -14.92 -14.96
CA VAL A 45 8.61 -14.17 -15.44
C VAL A 45 8.36 -12.95 -14.57
N SER A 46 8.38 -13.08 -13.24
CA SER A 46 8.16 -11.94 -12.34
C SER A 46 9.26 -10.88 -12.47
N ALA A 47 10.51 -11.28 -12.66
CA ALA A 47 11.62 -10.37 -12.92
C ALA A 47 11.48 -9.66 -14.27
N ALA A 48 11.11 -10.39 -15.33
CA ALA A 48 10.85 -9.81 -16.64
C ALA A 48 9.68 -8.81 -16.59
N VAL A 49 8.58 -9.16 -15.90
CA VAL A 49 7.45 -8.26 -15.66
C VAL A 49 7.88 -7.02 -14.90
N ALA A 50 8.70 -7.16 -13.85
CA ALA A 50 9.21 -6.03 -13.09
C ALA A 50 10.01 -5.05 -13.95
N VAL A 51 10.90 -5.56 -14.78
CA VAL A 51 11.72 -4.75 -15.69
C VAL A 51 10.86 -4.08 -16.75
N VAL A 52 10.07 -4.86 -17.51
CA VAL A 52 9.25 -4.33 -18.61
C VAL A 52 8.24 -3.30 -18.10
N ALA A 53 7.53 -3.58 -17.01
CA ALA A 53 6.53 -2.66 -16.47
C ALA A 53 7.18 -1.37 -15.92
N SER A 54 8.35 -1.47 -15.28
CA SER A 54 9.12 -0.30 -14.85
C SER A 54 9.57 0.55 -16.03
N THR A 55 10.09 -0.10 -17.08
CA THR A 55 10.53 0.58 -18.30
C THR A 55 9.37 1.29 -18.98
N CYS A 56 8.24 0.62 -19.17
CA CYS A 56 7.02 1.24 -19.70
C CYS A 56 6.58 2.43 -18.85
N PHE A 57 6.53 2.30 -17.53
CA PHE A 57 6.14 3.38 -16.63
C PHE A 57 7.05 4.62 -16.73
N VAL A 58 8.35 4.41 -16.87
CA VAL A 58 9.33 5.50 -17.04
C VAL A 58 9.17 6.18 -18.40
N PHE A 59 9.04 5.41 -19.48
CA PHE A 59 8.84 5.96 -20.83
C PHE A 59 7.52 6.72 -20.98
N ASP A 60 6.51 6.35 -20.21
CA ASP A 60 5.20 7.01 -20.16
C ASP A 60 5.17 8.24 -19.24
N GLY A 61 6.34 8.75 -18.86
CA GLY A 61 6.49 10.00 -18.11
C GLY A 61 6.11 9.91 -16.63
N MET A 62 6.08 8.70 -16.04
CA MET A 62 5.77 8.48 -14.62
C MET A 62 4.42 9.09 -14.18
N GLN A 63 3.44 9.13 -15.08
CA GLN A 63 2.15 9.72 -14.78
C GLN A 63 1.33 8.83 -13.84
N ARG A 64 0.63 9.46 -12.89
CA ARG A 64 -0.22 8.76 -11.91
C ARG A 64 -1.35 7.94 -12.55
N VAL A 65 -1.79 8.32 -13.75
CA VAL A 65 -2.80 7.57 -14.53
C VAL A 65 -2.31 6.13 -14.82
N HIS A 66 -1.00 5.95 -14.94
CA HIS A 66 -0.35 4.67 -15.21
C HIS A 66 0.16 3.97 -13.92
N SER A 67 -0.39 4.33 -12.75
CA SER A 67 -0.15 3.67 -11.46
C SER A 67 -0.21 2.13 -11.51
N PRO A 68 -1.11 1.50 -12.30
CA PRO A 68 -1.12 0.03 -12.42
C PRO A 68 0.17 -0.56 -12.99
N LEU A 69 0.87 0.12 -13.90
CA LEU A 69 2.17 -0.35 -14.43
C LEU A 69 3.23 -0.35 -13.33
N PHE A 70 3.25 0.70 -12.51
CA PHE A 70 4.14 0.76 -11.37
C PHE A 70 3.80 -0.32 -10.34
N GLY A 71 2.52 -0.52 -10.02
CA GLY A 71 2.10 -1.59 -9.11
C GLY A 71 2.43 -2.99 -9.64
N LEU A 72 2.28 -3.22 -10.95
CA LEU A 72 2.69 -4.47 -11.61
C LEU A 72 4.21 -4.69 -11.52
N ALA A 73 4.98 -3.61 -11.71
CA ALA A 73 6.43 -3.67 -11.58
C ALA A 73 6.87 -4.05 -10.16
N ILE A 74 6.28 -3.40 -9.15
CA ILE A 74 6.53 -3.70 -7.74
C ILE A 74 6.09 -5.13 -7.40
N ALA A 75 4.93 -5.58 -7.88
CA ALA A 75 4.45 -6.94 -7.66
C ALA A 75 5.45 -7.98 -8.19
N GLY A 76 5.99 -7.79 -9.39
CA GLY A 76 7.04 -8.65 -9.95
C GLY A 76 8.32 -8.64 -9.12
N ALA A 77 8.77 -7.46 -8.69
CA ALA A 77 9.99 -7.30 -7.90
C ALA A 77 9.89 -7.97 -6.52
N VAL A 78 8.73 -7.87 -5.86
CA VAL A 78 8.48 -8.47 -4.54
C VAL A 78 8.63 -10.00 -4.57
N VAL A 79 8.30 -10.66 -5.70
CA VAL A 79 8.52 -12.12 -5.83
C VAL A 79 9.99 -12.50 -5.64
N GLY A 80 10.89 -11.74 -6.26
CA GLY A 80 12.33 -11.94 -6.12
C GLY A 80 12.83 -11.63 -4.72
N LEU A 81 12.38 -10.51 -4.13
CA LEU A 81 12.77 -10.08 -2.79
C LEU A 81 12.36 -11.09 -1.71
N VAL A 82 11.13 -11.62 -1.77
CA VAL A 82 10.65 -12.60 -0.80
C VAL A 82 11.42 -13.92 -0.93
N ARG A 83 11.69 -14.38 -2.16
CA ARG A 83 12.52 -15.59 -2.36
C ARG A 83 13.96 -15.39 -1.90
N ALA A 84 14.52 -14.20 -2.08
CA ALA A 84 15.85 -13.86 -1.56
C ALA A 84 15.88 -13.85 -0.03
N GLU A 85 14.81 -13.33 0.61
CA GLU A 85 14.64 -13.38 2.06
C GLU A 85 14.56 -14.83 2.58
N TRP A 86 13.75 -15.68 1.94
CA TRP A 86 13.62 -17.10 2.33
C TRP A 86 14.92 -17.90 2.17
N ARG A 87 15.77 -17.52 1.21
CA ARG A 87 17.11 -18.09 1.02
C ARG A 87 18.15 -17.50 1.97
N GLY A 88 17.78 -16.53 2.79
CA GLY A 88 18.66 -15.85 3.73
C GLY A 88 19.61 -14.84 3.09
N TRP A 89 19.43 -14.51 1.81
CA TRP A 89 20.22 -13.49 1.10
C TRP A 89 19.84 -12.07 1.51
N LEU A 90 18.59 -11.88 1.95
CA LEU A 90 18.07 -10.63 2.45
C LEU A 90 17.48 -10.86 3.85
N ARG A 91 17.64 -9.89 4.75
CA ARG A 91 16.99 -9.90 6.06
C ARG A 91 16.19 -8.62 6.22
N ILE A 92 14.86 -8.74 6.29
CA ILE A 92 13.99 -7.59 6.52
C ILE A 92 13.97 -7.27 8.02
N GLY A 93 14.34 -6.03 8.35
CA GLY A 93 14.34 -5.56 9.73
C GLY A 93 12.92 -5.45 10.32
N PRO A 94 12.77 -5.53 11.65
CA PRO A 94 11.47 -5.51 12.31
C PRO A 94 10.68 -4.21 12.06
N VAL A 95 11.38 -3.09 11.85
CA VAL A 95 10.76 -1.80 11.55
C VAL A 95 10.10 -1.80 10.18
N LEU A 96 10.77 -2.32 9.14
CA LEU A 96 10.22 -2.36 7.79
C LEU A 96 9.03 -3.33 7.72
N LEU A 97 9.12 -4.46 8.41
CA LEU A 97 8.00 -5.39 8.58
C LEU A 97 6.80 -4.73 9.27
N LEU A 98 7.05 -3.96 10.34
CA LEU A 98 6.00 -3.22 11.06
C LEU A 98 5.34 -2.16 10.15
N LEU A 99 6.13 -1.39 9.40
CA LEU A 99 5.61 -0.40 8.46
C LEU A 99 4.77 -1.06 7.36
N GLY A 100 5.23 -2.19 6.82
CA GLY A 100 4.45 -2.98 5.86
C GLY A 100 3.11 -3.44 6.43
N ASN A 101 3.11 -4.00 7.65
CA ASN A 101 1.88 -4.48 8.31
C ASN A 101 0.91 -3.35 8.68
N THR A 102 1.43 -2.16 8.96
CA THR A 102 0.63 -0.97 9.35
C THR A 102 0.19 -0.13 8.16
N SER A 103 0.67 -0.44 6.94
CA SER A 103 0.42 0.36 5.73
C SER A 103 -1.07 0.59 5.43
N TYR A 104 -1.90 -0.44 5.62
CA TYR A 104 -3.36 -0.33 5.42
C TYR A 104 -4.01 0.60 6.45
N ALA A 105 -3.64 0.49 7.73
CA ALA A 105 -4.13 1.38 8.78
C ALA A 105 -3.73 2.83 8.49
N ILE A 106 -2.48 3.07 8.10
CA ILE A 106 -1.98 4.41 7.71
C ILE A 106 -2.79 4.93 6.51
N TYR A 107 -3.04 4.09 5.50
CA TYR A 107 -3.85 4.45 4.33
C TYR A 107 -5.27 4.90 4.72
N LEU A 108 -5.92 4.27 5.70
CA LEU A 108 -7.26 4.69 6.12
C LEU A 108 -7.27 6.04 6.85
N VAL A 109 -6.23 6.34 7.62
CA VAL A 109 -6.24 7.53 8.51
C VAL A 109 -5.51 8.74 7.95
N HIS A 110 -4.60 8.57 6.98
CA HIS A 110 -3.73 9.68 6.56
C HIS A 110 -4.50 10.87 5.99
N MET A 111 -5.47 10.69 5.07
CA MET A 111 -6.24 11.79 4.48
C MET A 111 -7.02 12.63 5.52
N PRO A 112 -7.84 12.04 6.41
CA PRO A 112 -8.53 12.83 7.43
C PRO A 112 -7.56 13.51 8.40
N LEU A 113 -6.46 12.85 8.77
CA LEU A 113 -5.42 13.45 9.62
C LEU A 113 -4.72 14.62 8.95
N MET A 114 -4.34 14.49 7.68
CA MET A 114 -3.75 15.58 6.90
C MET A 114 -4.68 16.80 6.86
N SER A 115 -5.99 16.57 6.68
CA SER A 115 -6.98 17.65 6.72
C SER A 115 -7.05 18.31 8.10
N LEU A 116 -7.06 17.51 9.17
CA LEU A 116 -7.09 18.00 10.54
C LEU A 116 -5.85 18.81 10.89
N VAL A 117 -4.66 18.26 10.61
CA VAL A 117 -3.36 18.91 10.84
C VAL A 117 -3.28 20.23 10.06
N ALA A 118 -3.70 20.26 8.79
CA ALA A 118 -3.72 21.49 8.00
C ALA A 118 -4.67 22.56 8.55
N ARG A 119 -5.78 22.17 9.19
CA ARG A 119 -6.72 23.12 9.81
C ARG A 119 -6.20 23.62 11.16
N THR A 120 -5.55 22.77 11.95
CA THR A 120 -5.01 23.16 13.27
C THR A 120 -3.78 24.05 13.12
N THR A 121 -2.85 23.72 12.23
CA THR A 121 -1.65 24.55 11.97
C THR A 121 -2.03 25.94 11.48
N ARG A 122 -3.03 26.06 10.60
CA ARG A 122 -3.57 27.36 10.17
C ARG A 122 -4.16 28.20 11.31
N ARG A 123 -4.76 27.57 12.32
CA ARG A 123 -5.33 28.28 13.50
C ARG A 123 -4.26 28.72 14.50
N MET A 124 -3.12 28.04 14.55
CA MET A 124 -2.02 28.32 15.49
C MET A 124 -1.04 29.40 15.01
N GLY A 125 -1.28 30.00 13.84
CA GLY A 125 -0.49 31.12 13.31
C GLY A 125 0.38 30.76 12.11
N THR A 126 0.91 31.79 11.44
CA THR A 126 1.62 31.68 10.14
C THR A 126 2.95 30.92 10.25
N THR A 127 3.61 30.93 11.41
CA THR A 127 4.90 30.25 11.65
C THR A 127 4.80 28.73 11.56
N LEU A 128 3.67 28.14 12.00
CA LEU A 128 3.40 26.70 11.92
C LEU A 128 2.72 26.29 10.61
N SER A 129 2.23 27.25 9.83
CA SER A 129 1.54 27.02 8.56
C SER A 129 2.50 26.88 7.37
N THR A 130 3.81 26.76 7.59
CA THR A 130 4.76 26.52 6.51
C THR A 130 4.56 25.10 5.95
N TRP A 131 4.72 24.96 4.63
CA TRP A 131 4.52 23.68 3.96
C TRP A 131 5.37 22.53 4.53
N PRO A 132 6.68 22.70 4.83
CA PRO A 132 7.50 21.62 5.39
C PRO A 132 7.03 21.17 6.77
N VAL A 133 6.63 22.13 7.63
CA VAL A 133 6.14 21.83 8.98
C VAL A 133 4.82 21.07 8.90
N ASN A 134 3.89 21.53 8.06
CA ASN A 134 2.61 20.87 7.90
C ASN A 134 2.75 19.45 7.32
N LEU A 135 3.68 19.25 6.38
CA LEU A 135 4.01 17.91 5.86
C LEU A 135 4.59 17.01 6.95
N LEU A 136 5.58 17.49 7.70
CA LEU A 136 6.22 16.72 8.76
C LEU A 136 5.21 16.32 9.86
N LEU A 137 4.38 17.26 10.31
CA LEU A 137 3.32 17.00 11.28
C LEU A 137 2.28 16.01 10.75
N SER A 138 1.89 16.16 9.49
CA SER A 138 0.94 15.27 8.82
C SER A 138 1.45 13.83 8.73
N VAL A 139 2.67 13.65 8.25
CA VAL A 139 3.33 12.34 8.16
C VAL A 139 3.49 11.74 9.55
N SER A 140 3.97 12.52 10.52
CA SER A 140 4.15 12.05 11.90
C SER A 140 2.83 11.63 12.52
N ALA A 141 1.77 12.43 12.37
CA ALA A 141 0.44 12.10 12.90
C ALA A 141 -0.15 10.85 12.23
N ALA A 142 -0.01 10.72 10.91
CA ALA A 142 -0.49 9.55 10.16
C ALA A 142 0.25 8.26 10.56
N LEU A 143 1.58 8.32 10.70
CA LEU A 143 2.39 7.20 11.15
C LEU A 143 2.05 6.82 12.60
N LEU A 144 2.04 7.80 13.51
CA LEU A 144 1.75 7.55 14.92
C LEU A 144 0.35 6.95 15.09
N LEU A 145 -0.69 7.57 14.53
CA LEU A 145 -2.04 7.07 14.69
C LEU A 145 -2.26 5.74 13.96
N GLY A 146 -1.73 5.60 12.74
CA GLY A 146 -1.84 4.36 11.96
C GLY A 146 -1.16 3.17 12.66
N VAL A 147 0.05 3.36 13.19
CA VAL A 147 0.76 2.33 13.96
C VAL A 147 0.01 2.01 15.26
N ASN A 148 -0.46 3.01 16.00
CA ASN A 148 -1.23 2.78 17.22
C ASN A 148 -2.54 2.04 16.94
N TYR A 149 -3.29 2.44 15.91
CA TYR A 149 -4.51 1.76 15.49
C TYR A 149 -4.25 0.30 15.11
N HIS A 150 -3.19 0.05 14.33
CA HIS A 150 -2.83 -1.31 13.95
C HIS A 150 -2.49 -2.18 15.17
N LEU A 151 -1.68 -1.67 16.10
CA LEU A 151 -1.23 -2.43 17.27
C LEU A 151 -2.36 -2.68 18.28
N CYS A 152 -3.19 -1.67 18.54
CA CYS A 152 -4.23 -1.74 19.57
C CYS A 152 -5.53 -2.36 19.08
N TYR A 153 -5.88 -2.20 17.80
CA TYR A 153 -7.19 -2.66 17.29
C TYR A 153 -7.04 -3.74 16.25
N GLU A 154 -6.43 -3.44 15.10
CA GLU A 154 -6.40 -4.34 13.95
C GLU A 154 -5.74 -5.69 14.28
N ARG A 155 -4.56 -5.64 14.90
CA ARG A 155 -3.80 -6.84 15.27
C ARG A 155 -4.56 -7.70 16.29
N ILE A 156 -5.33 -7.09 17.18
CA ILE A 156 -6.14 -7.80 18.17
C ILE A 156 -7.36 -8.43 17.47
N ALA A 157 -8.12 -7.64 16.72
CA ALA A 157 -9.30 -8.08 15.99
C ALA A 157 -8.98 -9.25 15.03
N LEU A 158 -7.90 -9.16 14.27
CA LEU A 158 -7.46 -10.23 13.35
C LEU A 158 -7.09 -11.52 14.11
N ARG A 159 -6.45 -11.42 15.28
CA ARG A 159 -6.18 -12.61 16.11
C ARG A 159 -7.48 -13.27 16.58
N HIS A 160 -8.46 -12.49 17.00
CA HIS A 160 -9.77 -13.03 17.40
C HIS A 160 -10.48 -13.69 16.21
N ALA A 161 -10.53 -13.01 15.05
CA ALA A 161 -11.16 -13.53 13.85
C ALA A 161 -10.51 -14.86 13.39
N ARG A 162 -9.18 -14.94 13.35
CA ARG A 162 -8.45 -16.18 13.01
C ARG A 162 -8.77 -17.33 13.97
N ARG A 163 -8.85 -17.05 15.28
CA ARG A 163 -9.22 -18.08 16.28
C ARG A 163 -10.66 -18.59 16.07
N VAL A 164 -11.59 -17.70 15.73
CA VAL A 164 -12.98 -18.10 15.46
C VAL A 164 -13.07 -18.92 14.17
N LEU A 165 -12.38 -18.51 13.10
CA LEU A 165 -12.37 -19.24 11.83
C LEU A 165 -11.74 -20.63 11.97
N ALA A 166 -10.60 -20.75 12.66
CA ALA A 166 -9.93 -22.03 12.88
C ALA A 166 -10.82 -23.03 13.64
N ARG A 167 -11.63 -22.55 14.60
CA ARG A 167 -12.60 -23.38 15.32
C ARG A 167 -13.77 -23.86 14.45
N ARG A 168 -14.10 -23.14 13.37
CA ARG A 168 -15.17 -23.53 12.43
C ARG A 168 -14.69 -24.49 11.34
N VAL A 169 -13.42 -24.42 10.93
CA VAL A 169 -12.85 -25.32 9.90
C VAL A 169 -12.55 -26.72 10.44
N ILE A 170 -12.42 -26.88 11.77
CA ILE A 170 -12.19 -28.18 12.44
C ILE A 170 -13.53 -28.87 12.82
N ARG A 171 -14.68 -28.25 12.51
CA ARG A 171 -16.01 -28.91 12.56
C ARG A 171 -16.50 -29.18 11.15
#